data_AF-A0AAV8XFN2-F1
#
_entry.id   AF-A0AAV8XFN2-F1
#
_cell.length_a   1.000
_cell.length_b   1.000
_cell.length_c   1.000
_cell.angle_alpha   90.00
_cell.angle_beta   90.00
_cell.angle_gamma   90.00
#
_symmetry.space_group_name_H-M   'P 1'
#
loop_
_entity.id
_entity.type
_entity.pdbx_description
1 polymer ?
#
loop_
_entity_poly.entity_id
_entity_poly.type
_entity_poly.pdbx_seq_one_letter_code
_entity_poly.pdbx_strand_id
1 'polypeptide(L)'
;MAWSIRAKFECAILDCPEWSGQNTKPQCYRKYSLDACCSVREVCPPYDSSVKCVYNGIEYKEGENFLPADSCWRCICQEGFKGKIEEPFCRRRVCGIQTKYQEKLQSRCAPLYYRKPYRENDPFCCPNKWIC
;
A
#
# COMPACT_ATOMS: atom_id res chain seq x y z
N MET A 1 -32.87 -6.99 -4.77
CA MET A 1 -31.66 -6.68 -3.98
C MET A 1 -30.45 -6.97 -4.85
N ALA A 2 -29.93 -5.96 -5.55
CA ALA A 2 -28.77 -6.12 -6.43
C ALA A 2 -27.50 -6.16 -5.59
N TRP A 3 -26.87 -7.33 -5.48
CA TRP A 3 -25.53 -7.44 -4.91
C TRP A 3 -24.55 -6.83 -5.91
N SER A 4 -24.02 -5.65 -5.59
CA SER A 4 -22.92 -5.06 -6.36
C SER A 4 -21.67 -5.90 -6.10
N ILE A 5 -21.37 -6.82 -7.02
CA ILE A 5 -20.11 -7.56 -7.02
C ILE A 5 -19.04 -6.56 -7.49
N ARG A 6 -18.42 -5.85 -6.55
CA ARG A 6 -17.24 -5.03 -6.86
C ARG A 6 -16.11 -5.99 -7.24
N ALA A 7 -15.77 -6.04 -8.52
CA ALA A 7 -14.58 -6.74 -8.99
C ALA A 7 -13.35 -6.18 -8.25
N LYS A 8 -12.55 -7.07 -7.65
CA LYS A 8 -11.30 -6.71 -6.98
C LYS A 8 -10.18 -6.88 -8.01
N PHE A 9 -9.60 -5.77 -8.45
CA PHE A 9 -8.44 -5.80 -9.34
C PHE A 9 -7.18 -6.09 -8.51
N GLU A 10 -6.43 -7.11 -8.92
CA GLU A 10 -5.12 -7.43 -8.35
C GLU A 10 -4.03 -6.74 -9.20
N CYS A 11 -3.14 -6.03 -8.53
CA CYS A 11 -2.12 -5.23 -9.18
C CYS A 11 -1.04 -6.11 -9.84
N ALA A 12 -0.82 -5.96 -11.14
CA ALA A 12 0.41 -6.42 -11.77
C ALA A 12 1.56 -5.53 -11.28
N ILE A 13 2.59 -6.13 -10.68
CA ILE A 13 3.72 -5.44 -10.04
C ILE A 13 4.66 -4.76 -11.05
N LEU A 14 4.37 -4.75 -12.35
CA LEU A 14 5.39 -4.47 -13.36
C LEU A 14 5.44 -3.03 -13.88
N ASP A 15 4.42 -2.19 -13.70
CA ASP A 15 4.37 -0.90 -14.44
C ASP A 15 4.01 0.33 -13.59
N CYS A 16 4.48 0.42 -12.34
CA CYS A 16 4.35 1.68 -11.62
C CYS A 16 5.37 2.70 -12.17
N PRO A 17 4.94 3.83 -12.76
CA PRO A 17 5.86 4.84 -13.32
C PRO A 17 6.80 5.43 -12.25
N GLU A 18 6.42 5.38 -10.99
CA GLU A 18 7.29 5.76 -9.88
C GLU A 18 8.57 4.92 -9.74
N TRP A 19 8.61 3.71 -10.31
CA TRP A 19 9.77 2.82 -10.25
C TRP A 19 10.67 2.91 -11.48
N SER A 20 10.22 3.56 -12.55
CA SER A 20 11.02 3.74 -13.78
C SER A 20 12.02 4.91 -13.68
N GLY A 21 12.45 5.27 -12.47
CA GLY A 21 13.48 6.29 -12.23
C GLY A 21 13.02 7.74 -12.41
N GLN A 22 11.73 7.99 -12.65
CA GLN A 22 11.20 9.35 -12.62
C GLN A 22 11.12 9.81 -11.17
N ASN A 23 12.06 10.64 -10.75
CA ASN A 23 12.02 11.27 -9.44
C ASN A 23 10.83 12.23 -9.37
N THR A 24 10.18 12.30 -8.21
CA THR A 24 9.21 13.37 -7.95
C THR A 24 9.90 14.71 -8.09
N LYS A 25 9.20 15.70 -8.64
CA LYS A 25 9.72 17.07 -8.69
C LYS A 25 10.08 17.54 -7.27
N PRO A 26 11.08 18.43 -7.11
CA PRO A 26 11.44 18.98 -5.82
C PRO A 26 10.21 19.54 -5.10
N GLN A 27 10.09 19.23 -3.81
CA GLN A 27 8.98 19.62 -2.93
C GLN A 27 7.62 18.98 -3.25
N CYS A 28 7.47 18.18 -4.31
CA CYS A 28 6.23 17.46 -4.62
C CYS A 28 6.21 16.07 -3.99
N TYR A 29 5.01 15.51 -3.78
CA TYR A 29 4.81 14.16 -3.25
C TYR A 29 3.80 13.36 -4.08
N ARG A 30 3.83 12.04 -3.93
CA ARG A 30 2.92 11.14 -4.63
C ARG A 30 1.65 10.91 -3.82
N LYS A 31 0.51 11.14 -4.46
CA LYS A 31 -0.81 10.80 -3.92
C LYS A 31 -1.17 9.37 -4.32
N TYR A 32 -1.76 8.63 -3.39
CA TYR A 32 -2.20 7.26 -3.57
C TYR A 32 -3.70 7.11 -3.27
N SER A 33 -4.27 5.98 -3.70
CA SER A 33 -5.63 5.55 -3.37
C SER A 33 -5.60 4.08 -2.95
N LEU A 34 -6.58 3.64 -2.16
CA LEU A 34 -6.72 2.22 -1.78
C LEU A 34 -7.13 1.31 -2.93
N ASP A 35 -7.75 1.88 -3.96
CA ASP A 35 -8.17 1.17 -5.17
C ASP A 35 -7.13 1.23 -6.29
N ALA A 36 -6.01 1.93 -6.07
CA ALA A 36 -4.93 2.06 -7.01
C ALA A 36 -3.68 1.29 -6.55
N CYS A 37 -3.01 0.67 -7.51
CA CYS A 37 -1.78 -0.06 -7.30
C CYS A 37 -0.61 0.88 -7.04
N CYS A 38 -0.50 1.88 -7.92
CA CYS A 38 0.57 2.85 -7.98
C CYS A 38 0.10 4.22 -7.47
N SER A 39 0.98 5.20 -7.53
CA SER A 39 0.59 6.60 -7.34
C SER A 39 -0.44 7.03 -8.39
N VAL A 40 -1.48 7.74 -7.95
CA VAL A 40 -2.55 8.23 -8.84
C VAL A 40 -2.17 9.57 -9.48
N ARG A 41 -1.37 10.38 -8.79
CA ARG A 41 -0.83 11.65 -9.29
C ARG A 41 0.27 12.17 -8.36
N GLU A 42 1.03 13.13 -8.88
CA GLU A 42 1.92 13.98 -8.08
C GLU A 42 1.16 15.23 -7.60
N VAL A 43 1.45 15.68 -6.39
CA VAL A 43 0.91 16.91 -5.80
C VAL A 43 2.08 17.80 -5.39
N CYS A 44 2.05 19.05 -5.83
CA CYS A 44 3.08 20.05 -5.61
C CYS A 44 2.54 21.22 -4.78
N PRO A 45 3.40 22.05 -4.17
CA PRO A 45 2.98 23.21 -3.39
C PRO A 45 2.16 24.23 -4.22
N PRO A 46 1.35 25.09 -3.58
CA PRO A 46 1.13 25.21 -2.13
C PRO A 46 0.17 24.14 -1.57
N TYR A 47 0.29 23.84 -0.26
CA TYR A 47 -0.46 22.76 0.41
C TYR A 47 -1.52 23.28 1.40
N ASP A 48 -1.81 24.57 1.40
CA ASP A 48 -2.46 25.28 2.50
C ASP A 48 -3.90 24.83 2.77
N SER A 49 -4.57 24.20 1.79
CA SER A 49 -5.92 23.64 1.91
C SER A 49 -5.95 22.11 1.95
N SER A 50 -4.79 21.44 2.03
CA SER A 50 -4.75 19.98 2.03
C SER A 50 -5.10 19.39 3.40
N VAL A 51 -5.88 18.31 3.39
CA VAL A 51 -6.18 17.54 4.60
C VAL A 51 -4.89 17.01 5.20
N LYS A 52 -4.79 17.07 6.53
CA LYS A 52 -3.70 16.50 7.31
C LYS A 52 -4.25 15.42 8.24
N CYS A 53 -3.58 14.29 8.26
CA CYS A 53 -3.90 13.17 9.15
C CYS A 53 -2.78 12.96 10.13
N VAL A 54 -3.10 12.65 11.38
CA VAL A 54 -2.10 12.28 12.39
C VAL A 54 -2.29 10.81 12.75
N TYR A 55 -1.22 10.03 12.64
CA TYR A 55 -1.18 8.64 13.09
C TYR A 55 0.14 8.36 13.82
N ASN A 56 0.06 7.85 15.05
CA ASN A 56 1.22 7.61 15.92
C ASN A 56 2.18 8.81 16.02
N GLY A 57 1.64 10.03 16.09
CA GLY A 57 2.42 11.27 16.19
C GLY A 57 3.10 11.72 14.89
N ILE A 58 2.87 11.02 13.77
CA ILE A 58 3.36 11.41 12.45
C ILE A 58 2.23 12.09 11.67
N GLU A 59 2.51 13.27 11.11
CA GLU A 59 1.61 13.98 10.22
C GLU A 59 1.78 13.47 8.78
N TYR A 60 0.67 13.13 8.14
CA TYR A 60 0.56 12.71 6.75
C TYR A 60 -0.30 13.70 5.98
N LYS A 61 0.10 14.03 4.76
CA LYS A 61 -0.66 14.86 3.83
C LYS A 61 -1.74 14.05 3.13
N GLU A 62 -2.73 14.75 2.59
CA GLU A 62 -3.83 14.14 1.87
C GLU A 62 -3.37 13.18 0.76
N GLY A 63 -3.79 11.93 0.91
CA GLY A 63 -3.52 10.84 -0.02
C GLY A 63 -2.10 10.26 0.07
N GLU A 64 -1.27 10.71 1.01
CA GLU A 64 -0.10 9.93 1.39
C GLU A 64 -0.53 8.58 1.96
N ASN A 65 0.23 7.55 1.60
CA ASN A 65 0.02 6.22 2.16
C ASN A 65 0.94 5.99 3.36
N PHE A 66 0.49 5.16 4.28
CA PHE A 66 1.32 4.70 5.38
C PHE A 66 0.98 3.25 5.73
N LEU A 67 1.96 2.59 6.34
CA LEU A 67 1.86 1.22 6.80
C LEU A 67 1.96 1.25 8.33
N PRO A 68 0.87 1.00 9.05
CA PRO A 68 0.91 0.85 10.50
C PRO A 68 1.91 -0.25 10.90
N ALA A 69 2.71 0.02 11.94
CA ALA A 69 3.64 -0.95 12.51
C ALA A 69 2.89 -2.22 12.96
N ASP A 70 3.56 -3.37 12.82
CA ASP A 70 3.05 -4.70 13.22
C ASP A 70 1.68 -5.06 12.63
N SER A 71 1.30 -4.41 11.52
CA SER A 71 0.00 -4.56 10.90
C SER A 71 0.04 -4.85 9.39
N CYS A 72 -0.90 -5.67 8.92
CA CYS A 72 -1.08 -5.93 7.49
C CYS A 72 -1.89 -4.85 6.76
N TRP A 73 -2.23 -3.75 7.43
CA TRP A 73 -3.01 -2.68 6.84
C TRP A 73 -2.13 -1.75 5.99
N ARG A 74 -2.72 -1.25 4.90
CA ARG A 74 -2.24 -0.09 4.15
C ARG A 74 -3.31 0.98 4.30
N CYS A 75 -2.91 2.15 4.76
CA CYS A 75 -3.81 3.27 4.98
C CYS A 75 -3.46 4.43 4.05
N ILE A 76 -4.46 5.25 3.78
CA ILE A 76 -4.34 6.49 3.01
C ILE A 76 -4.88 7.61 3.87
N CYS A 77 -4.12 8.69 4.01
CA CYS A 77 -4.66 9.89 4.65
C CYS A 77 -5.78 10.48 3.80
N GLN A 78 -6.99 10.58 4.34
CA GLN A 78 -8.13 11.19 3.67
C GLN A 78 -8.95 11.99 4.68
N GLU A 79 -9.83 12.84 4.17
CA GLU A 79 -10.74 13.61 5.00
C GLU A 79 -11.56 12.71 5.93
N GLY A 80 -11.62 13.10 7.21
CA GLY A 80 -12.36 12.34 8.22
C GLY A 80 -11.58 11.21 8.91
N PHE A 81 -10.30 10.99 8.59
CA PHE A 81 -9.46 10.04 9.31
C PHE A 81 -9.22 10.49 10.76
N LYS A 82 -9.63 9.66 11.74
CA LYS A 82 -9.55 9.95 13.19
C LYS A 82 -8.47 9.15 13.92
N GLY A 83 -7.40 8.76 13.24
CA GLY A 83 -6.30 7.99 13.84
C GLY A 83 -6.58 6.49 14.03
N LYS A 84 -7.73 5.98 13.55
CA LYS A 84 -8.12 4.58 13.68
C LYS A 84 -7.81 3.79 12.41
N ILE A 85 -7.30 2.57 12.56
CA ILE A 85 -6.98 1.67 11.46
C ILE A 85 -8.22 0.88 11.06
N GLU A 86 -9.10 1.50 10.29
CA GLU A 86 -10.38 0.92 9.85
C GLU A 86 -10.77 1.37 8.43
N GLU A 87 -11.72 0.67 7.82
CA GLU A 87 -12.35 1.11 6.58
C GLU A 87 -13.13 2.43 6.83
N PRO A 88 -13.20 3.35 5.84
CA PRO A 88 -12.72 3.25 4.47
C PRO A 88 -11.26 3.69 4.26
N PHE A 89 -10.55 4.11 5.31
CA PHE A 89 -9.22 4.73 5.20
C PHE A 89 -8.07 3.73 5.07
N CYS A 90 -8.31 2.52 5.56
CA CYS A 90 -7.34 1.44 5.56
C CYS A 90 -7.91 0.21 4.86
N ARG A 91 -7.04 -0.53 4.17
CA ARG A 91 -7.35 -1.84 3.61
C ARG A 91 -6.25 -2.84 3.94
N ARG A 92 -6.62 -4.07 4.26
CA ARG A 92 -5.64 -5.15 4.47
C ARG A 92 -4.93 -5.45 3.15
N ARG A 93 -3.60 -5.53 3.20
CA ARG A 93 -2.76 -5.92 2.07
C ARG A 93 -3.10 -7.36 1.66
N VAL A 94 -3.35 -7.56 0.38
CA VAL A 94 -3.52 -8.88 -0.23
C VAL A 94 -2.28 -9.17 -1.07
N CYS A 95 -1.65 -10.31 -0.82
CA CYS A 95 -0.35 -10.64 -1.41
C CYS A 95 -0.47 -11.38 -2.74
N GLY A 96 -1.68 -11.76 -3.16
CA GLY A 96 -1.88 -12.36 -4.47
C GLY A 96 -1.29 -13.75 -4.63
N ILE A 97 -1.21 -14.55 -3.56
CA ILE A 97 -0.36 -15.74 -3.54
C ILE A 97 -0.74 -16.75 -4.63
N GLN A 98 -2.03 -16.98 -4.80
CA GLN A 98 -2.56 -17.93 -5.78
C GLN A 98 -2.32 -17.45 -7.21
N THR A 99 -2.36 -16.14 -7.46
CA THR A 99 -2.21 -15.53 -8.79
C THR A 99 -0.74 -15.36 -9.16
N LYS A 100 0.05 -14.73 -8.28
CA LYS A 100 1.44 -14.35 -8.54
C LYS A 100 2.43 -15.51 -8.41
N TYR A 101 2.17 -16.46 -7.52
CA TYR A 101 3.10 -17.53 -7.17
C TYR A 101 2.54 -18.92 -7.47
N GLN A 102 1.61 -19.01 -8.43
CA GLN A 102 0.98 -20.28 -8.83
C GLN A 102 2.01 -21.38 -9.13
N GLU A 103 3.04 -21.06 -9.92
CA GLU A 103 4.13 -22.00 -10.25
C GLU A 103 4.84 -22.51 -8.99
N LYS A 104 5.12 -21.63 -8.01
CA LYS A 104 5.77 -22.01 -6.75
C LYS A 104 4.89 -22.90 -5.90
N LEU A 105 3.58 -22.63 -5.87
CA LEU A 105 2.61 -23.49 -5.20
C LEU A 105 2.53 -24.88 -5.85
N GLN A 106 2.49 -24.95 -7.18
CA GLN A 106 2.45 -26.21 -7.93
C GLN A 106 3.72 -27.04 -7.70
N SER A 107 4.88 -26.39 -7.62
CA SER A 107 6.16 -27.01 -7.29
C SER A 107 6.36 -27.31 -5.79
N ARG A 108 5.31 -27.15 -4.96
CA ARG A 108 5.31 -27.41 -3.50
C ARG A 108 6.38 -26.62 -2.72
N CYS A 109 6.74 -25.45 -3.22
CA CYS A 109 7.70 -24.59 -2.56
C CYS A 109 7.10 -24.01 -1.28
N ALA A 110 7.91 -23.89 -0.22
CA ALA A 110 7.49 -23.28 1.03
C ALA A 110 7.67 -21.75 0.98
N PRO A 111 6.69 -20.94 1.43
CA PRO A 111 6.86 -19.50 1.55
C PRO A 111 7.82 -19.17 2.71
N LEU A 112 8.80 -18.31 2.45
CA LEU A 112 9.75 -17.82 3.43
C LEU A 112 9.42 -16.38 3.82
N TYR A 113 9.29 -16.15 5.13
CA TYR A 113 9.06 -14.85 5.73
C TYR A 113 10.28 -14.44 6.55
N TYR A 114 10.77 -13.22 6.35
CA TYR A 114 11.89 -12.69 7.13
C TYR A 114 11.80 -11.16 7.24
N ARG A 115 12.39 -10.61 8.32
CA ARG A 115 12.40 -9.16 8.57
C ARG A 115 13.28 -8.49 7.53
N LYS A 116 12.74 -7.45 6.88
CA LYS A 116 13.50 -6.66 5.92
C LYS A 116 14.31 -5.60 6.69
N PRO A 117 15.62 -5.43 6.44
CA PRO A 117 16.45 -4.47 7.19
C PRO A 117 15.91 -3.03 7.13
N TYR A 118 15.30 -2.66 6.01
CA TYR A 118 14.71 -1.34 5.76
C TYR A 118 13.26 -1.20 6.25
N ARG A 119 12.69 -2.25 6.85
CA ARG A 119 11.31 -2.30 7.37
C ARG A 119 11.21 -3.27 8.54
N GLU A 120 11.83 -2.88 9.66
CA GLU A 120 11.95 -3.75 10.84
C GLU A 120 10.61 -4.05 11.52
N ASN A 121 9.70 -3.06 11.54
CA ASN A 121 8.37 -3.16 12.15
C ASN A 121 7.27 -3.60 11.16
N ASP A 122 7.63 -4.05 9.95
CA ASP A 122 6.66 -4.57 8.98
C ASP A 122 6.39 -6.05 9.31
N PRO A 123 5.15 -6.42 9.68
CA PRO A 123 4.84 -7.82 10.00
C PRO A 123 4.95 -8.73 8.77
N PHE A 124 5.01 -10.03 9.02
CA PHE A 124 5.08 -11.09 8.01
C PHE A 124 3.76 -11.31 7.26
N CYS A 125 3.26 -10.28 6.57
CA CYS A 125 1.98 -10.35 5.84
C CYS A 125 2.10 -11.06 4.50
N CYS A 126 3.18 -10.77 3.76
CA CYS A 126 3.45 -11.34 2.45
C CYS A 126 4.80 -12.05 2.45
N PRO A 127 4.90 -13.22 1.79
CA PRO A 127 6.15 -13.96 1.72
C PRO A 127 7.19 -13.12 0.99
N ASN A 128 8.40 -13.14 1.53
CA ASN A 128 9.54 -12.43 0.96
C ASN A 128 10.18 -13.25 -0.16
N LYS A 129 10.22 -14.58 0.02
CA LYS A 129 10.87 -15.53 -0.89
C LYS A 129 10.11 -16.86 -0.86
N TRP A 130 10.45 -17.76 -1.77
CA TRP A 130 9.99 -19.15 -1.81
C TRP A 130 11.20 -20.09 -1.82
N ILE A 131 11.11 -21.19 -1.07
CA ILE A 131 12.13 -22.24 -1.05
C ILE A 131 11.57 -23.43 -1.82
N CYS A 132 12.24 -23.73 -2.92
CA CYS A 132 12.15 -24.90 -3.77
C CYS A 132 13.58 -25.47 -3.82
#